data_AF-A0A6V7L609-F1
#
_entry.id   AF-A0A6V7L609-F1
#
_cell.length_a   1.000
_cell.length_b   1.000
_cell.length_c   1.000
_cell.angle_alpha   90.00
_cell.angle_beta   90.00
_cell.angle_gamma   90.00
#
_symmetry.space_group_name_H-M   'P 1'
#
loop_
_entity.id
_entity.type
_entity.pdbx_description
1 polymer ?
#
loop_
_entity_poly.entity_id
_entity_poly.type
_entity_poly.pdbx_seq_one_letter_code
_entity_poly.pdbx_strand_id
1 'polypeptide(L)'
;MASRNQMRRMTELESRIDYVQCDGLAAMKIIKHCHEESTSNMEVAQGALLGLVVQNRLEITNCFPFPKNDEIMEEEEYQLAVMRRLRR
;
A
#
# COMPACT_ATOMS: atom_id res chain seq x y z
N MET A 1 -23.31 -23.64 -10.82
CA MET A 1 -22.01 -22.92 -10.92
C MET A 1 -22.15 -21.39 -11.09
N ALA A 2 -23.32 -20.84 -11.39
CA ALA A 2 -23.51 -19.39 -11.56
C ALA A 2 -23.49 -18.55 -10.25
N SER A 3 -23.84 -19.15 -9.11
CA SER A 3 -23.98 -18.44 -7.82
C SER A 3 -22.64 -17.97 -7.23
N ARG A 4 -21.53 -18.70 -7.49
CA ARG A 4 -20.18 -18.33 -7.01
C ARG A 4 -19.63 -17.06 -7.68
N ASN A 5 -20.07 -16.79 -8.92
CA ASN A 5 -19.71 -15.59 -9.68
C ASN A 5 -20.57 -14.36 -9.33
N GLN A 6 -21.70 -14.57 -8.66
CA GLN A 6 -22.58 -13.49 -8.21
C GLN A 6 -22.12 -12.94 -6.85
N MET A 7 -21.61 -13.82 -5.97
CA MET A 7 -20.98 -13.44 -4.70
C MET A 7 -19.78 -12.51 -4.90
N ARG A 8 -18.93 -12.79 -5.91
CA ARG A 8 -17.77 -11.94 -6.27
C ARG A 8 -18.18 -10.56 -6.80
N ARG A 9 -19.24 -10.49 -7.60
CA ARG A 9 -19.75 -9.20 -8.14
C ARG A 9 -20.44 -8.33 -7.09
N MET A 10 -21.03 -8.93 -6.05
CA MET A 10 -21.58 -8.17 -4.92
C MET A 10 -20.52 -7.60 -3.98
N THR A 11 -19.30 -8.16 -3.96
CA THR A 11 -18.20 -7.63 -3.12
C THR A 11 -17.63 -6.31 -3.67
N GLU A 12 -17.91 -5.99 -4.94
CA GLU A 12 -17.52 -4.76 -5.62
C GLU A 12 -18.58 -3.63 -5.51
N LEU A 13 -19.70 -3.86 -4.81
CA LEU A 13 -20.56 -2.77 -4.35
C LEU A 13 -19.83 -2.07 -3.21
N GLU A 14 -18.90 -1.17 -3.57
CA GLU A 14 -18.25 -0.13 -2.78
C GLU A 14 -18.63 -0.18 -1.29
N SER A 15 -18.02 -1.11 -0.55
CA SER A 15 -18.13 -1.12 0.90
C SER A 15 -17.43 0.15 1.37
N ARG A 16 -18.22 1.20 1.62
CA ARG A 16 -17.74 2.48 2.11
C ARG A 16 -16.77 2.20 3.26
N ILE A 17 -15.55 2.71 3.12
CA ILE A 17 -14.53 2.58 4.15
C ILE A 17 -14.90 3.58 5.25
N ASP A 18 -15.28 3.07 6.41
CA ASP A 18 -15.62 3.87 7.59
C ASP A 18 -14.37 4.26 8.38
N TYR A 19 -13.35 3.39 8.39
CA TYR A 19 -12.09 3.63 9.06
C TYR A 19 -10.93 2.83 8.46
N VAL A 20 -9.71 3.28 8.75
CA VAL A 20 -8.46 2.62 8.36
C VAL A 20 -7.83 2.02 9.60
N GLN A 21 -7.49 0.74 9.53
CA GLN A 21 -6.67 0.06 10.52
C GLN A 21 -5.25 -0.05 9.98
N CYS A 22 -4.24 0.30 10.77
CA CYS A 22 -2.84 0.18 10.38
C CYS A 22 -2.11 -0.74 11.35
N ASP A 23 -1.43 -1.75 10.83
CA ASP A 23 -0.59 -2.63 11.63
C ASP A 23 0.64 -1.89 12.16
N GLY A 24 1.08 -2.25 13.36
CA GLY A 24 2.21 -1.61 14.02
C GLY A 24 3.49 -1.62 13.18
N LEU A 25 3.75 -2.70 12.43
CA LEU A 25 4.90 -2.79 11.54
C LEU A 25 4.81 -1.81 10.35
N ALA A 26 3.62 -1.63 9.77
CA ALA A 26 3.42 -0.66 8.70
C ALA A 26 3.58 0.78 9.24
N ALA A 27 2.99 1.06 10.40
CA ALA A 27 3.16 2.35 11.08
C ALA A 27 4.64 2.65 11.38
N MET A 28 5.40 1.68 11.89
CA MET A 28 6.83 1.84 12.16
C MET A 28 7.65 2.12 10.89
N LYS A 29 7.34 1.44 9.78
CA LYS A 29 8.00 1.70 8.49
C LYS A 29 7.75 3.13 8.00
N ILE A 30 6.52 3.62 8.14
CA ILE A 30 6.16 5.01 7.81
C ILE A 30 6.97 5.97 8.68
N ILE A 31 6.96 5.78 10.01
CA ILE A 31 7.70 6.65 10.94
C ILE A 31 9.19 6.67 10.62
N LYS A 32 9.79 5.49 10.39
CA LYS A 32 11.20 5.37 10.01
C LYS A 32 11.50 6.16 8.72
N HIS A 33 10.69 5.97 7.68
CA HIS A 33 10.90 6.64 6.40
C HIS A 33 10.75 8.16 6.54
N CYS A 34 9.70 8.65 7.20
CA CYS A 34 9.52 10.08 7.46
C CYS A 34 10.73 10.68 8.21
N HIS A 35 11.27 9.96 9.19
CA HIS A 35 12.46 10.42 9.91
C HIS A 35 13.70 10.49 9.01
N GLU A 36 13.93 9.48 8.18
CA GLU A 36 15.04 9.45 7.21
C GLU A 36 14.93 10.59 6.19
N GLU A 37 13.75 10.86 5.65
CA GLU A 37 13.51 11.95 4.68
C GLU A 37 13.69 13.33 5.29
N SER A 38 13.15 13.54 6.49
CA SER A 38 13.29 14.80 7.22
C SER A 38 14.75 15.11 7.56
N THR A 39 15.58 14.07 7.77
CA THR A 39 16.98 14.23 8.14
C THR A 39 17.88 14.39 6.92
N SER A 40 17.63 13.67 5.82
CA SER A 40 18.54 13.64 4.69
C SER A 40 18.33 14.79 3.71
N ASN A 41 17.07 15.04 3.32
CA ASN A 41 16.76 15.89 2.17
C ASN A 41 15.74 16.99 2.49
N MET A 42 15.16 16.98 3.70
CA MET A 42 14.05 17.88 4.07
C MET A 42 12.86 17.74 3.10
N GLU A 43 12.72 16.57 2.48
CA GLU A 43 11.70 16.23 1.49
C GLU A 43 10.51 15.54 2.15
N VAL A 44 9.38 15.55 1.44
CA VAL A 44 8.18 14.83 1.86
C VAL A 44 8.36 13.35 1.56
N ALA A 45 8.18 12.51 2.57
CA ALA A 45 8.21 11.06 2.41
C ALA A 45 7.08 10.56 1.50
N GLN A 46 7.44 9.81 0.47
CA GLN A 46 6.52 9.27 -0.54
C GLN A 46 6.68 7.74 -0.66
N GLY A 47 5.56 7.05 -0.82
CA GLY A 47 5.53 5.60 -0.92
C GLY A 47 4.13 5.04 -1.11
N ALA A 48 4.06 3.73 -1.27
CA ALA A 48 2.81 2.99 -1.44
C ALA A 48 2.42 2.24 -0.16
N LEU A 49 1.11 2.25 0.14
CA LEU A 49 0.50 1.45 1.19
C LEU A 49 -0.08 0.16 0.59
N LEU A 50 0.09 -0.94 1.31
CA LEU A 50 -0.44 -2.24 0.94
C LEU A 50 -1.45 -2.69 1.98
N GLY A 51 -2.59 -3.16 1.48
CA GLY A 51 -3.70 -3.49 2.33
C GLY A 51 -4.80 -4.25 1.63
N LEU A 52 -5.82 -4.58 2.42
CA LEU A 52 -7.02 -5.28 1.97
C LEU A 52 -8.25 -4.57 2.52
N VAL A 53 -9.31 -4.52 1.72
CA VAL A 53 -10.62 -4.09 2.18
C VAL A 53 -11.32 -5.29 2.80
N VAL A 54 -11.70 -5.17 4.08
CA VAL A 54 -12.41 -6.21 4.82
C VAL A 54 -13.63 -5.57 5.46
N GLN A 55 -14.81 -5.92 4.95
CA GLN A 55 -16.08 -5.28 5.30
C GLN A 55 -16.02 -3.77 5.07
N ASN A 56 -16.21 -2.94 6.10
CA ASN A 56 -16.19 -1.49 6.02
C ASN A 56 -14.84 -0.87 6.46
N ARG A 57 -13.76 -1.67 6.53
CA ARG A 57 -12.43 -1.18 6.94
C ARG A 57 -11.37 -1.47 5.90
N LEU A 58 -10.44 -0.53 5.77
CA LEU A 58 -9.20 -0.72 5.03
C LEU A 58 -8.10 -1.12 6.00
N GLU A 59 -7.56 -2.33 5.85
CA GLU A 59 -6.44 -2.83 6.64
C GLU A 59 -5.13 -2.55 5.93
N ILE A 60 -4.32 -1.63 6.45
CA ILE A 60 -2.95 -1.40 6.00
C ILE A 60 -2.02 -2.32 6.78
N THR A 61 -1.47 -3.30 6.08
CA THR A 61 -0.62 -4.35 6.67
C THR A 61 0.85 -4.17 6.33
N ASN A 62 1.16 -3.42 5.26
CA ASN A 62 2.53 -3.17 4.82
C ASN A 62 2.64 -1.87 4.01
N CYS A 63 3.86 -1.41 3.77
CA CYS A 63 4.15 -0.25 2.91
C CYS A 63 5.62 -0.28 2.44
N PHE A 64 5.92 0.50 1.40
CA PHE A 64 7.28 0.68 0.90
C PHE A 64 7.51 2.08 0.33
N PRO A 65 8.72 2.64 0.46
CA PRO A 65 9.06 3.97 -0.04
C PRO A 65 9.29 3.96 -1.55
N PHE A 66 9.10 5.11 -2.18
CA PHE A 66 9.50 5.34 -3.57
C PHE A 66 10.98 5.76 -3.67
N PRO A 67 11.69 5.33 -4.72
CA PRO A 67 13.09 5.71 -4.93
C PRO A 67 13.19 7.20 -5.28
N LYS A 68 14.24 7.87 -4.78
CA LYS A 68 14.33 9.34 -4.81
C LYS A 68 14.71 9.94 -6.15
N ASN A 69 15.44 9.24 -7.01
CA ASN A 69 15.85 9.69 -8.35
C ASN A 69 16.70 8.60 -9.01
N ASP A 70 16.05 7.63 -9.66
CA ASP A 70 16.70 6.91 -10.75
C ASP A 70 15.87 7.18 -11.99
N GLU A 71 16.35 8.09 -12.84
CA GLU A 71 15.78 8.49 -14.14
C GLU A 71 15.66 7.32 -15.15
N ILE A 72 15.77 6.08 -14.68
CA ILE A 72 15.91 4.85 -15.47
C ILE A 72 14.72 3.90 -15.25
N MET A 73 13.99 4.02 -14.13
CA MET A 73 12.80 3.18 -13.88
C MET A 73 11.56 4.03 -13.70
N GLU A 74 10.56 3.79 -14.54
CA GLU A 74 9.21 4.30 -14.34
C GLU A 74 8.68 3.81 -12.99
N GLU A 75 8.05 4.71 -12.23
CA GLU A 75 7.51 4.42 -10.89
C GLU A 75 6.61 3.17 -10.90
N GLU A 76 5.84 2.97 -11.96
CA GLU A 76 4.99 1.80 -12.19
C GLU A 76 5.80 0.50 -12.25
N GLU A 77 6.94 0.49 -12.95
CA GLU A 77 7.81 -0.68 -13.06
C GLU A 77 8.43 -1.02 -11.70
N TYR A 78 8.82 -0.01 -10.93
CA TYR A 78 9.33 -0.18 -9.58
C TYR A 78 8.26 -0.80 -8.66
N GLN A 79 7.06 -0.23 -8.67
CA GLN A 79 5.95 -0.76 -7.88
C GLN A 79 5.65 -2.21 -8.27
N LEU A 80 5.59 -2.53 -9.57
CA LEU A 80 5.37 -3.90 -10.05
C LEU A 80 6.48 -4.86 -9.60
N ALA A 81 7.75 -4.43 -9.67
CA ALA A 81 8.88 -5.23 -9.22
C ALA A 81 8.82 -5.51 -7.72
N VAL A 82 8.53 -4.50 -6.90
CA VAL A 82 8.36 -4.63 -5.45
C VAL A 82 7.18 -5.54 -5.12
N MET A 83 6.03 -5.34 -5.77
CA MET A 83 4.84 -6.18 -5.58
C MET A 83 5.11 -7.64 -5.95
N ARG A 84 5.88 -7.92 -7.00
CA ARG A 84 6.29 -9.29 -7.36
C ARG A 84 7.20 -9.90 -6.29
N ARG A 85 8.08 -9.10 -5.69
CA ARG A 85 9.04 -9.56 -4.67
C ARG A 85 8.37 -9.84 -3.33
N LEU A 86 7.37 -9.05 -2.95
CA LEU A 86 6.57 -9.24 -1.73
C LEU A 86 5.62 -10.44 -1.78
N ARG A 87 5.38 -11.01 -2.97
CA ARG A 87 4.56 -12.22 -3.15
C ARG A 87 5.37 -13.52 -3.04
N ARG A 88 6.70 -13.44 -2.93
CA ARG A 88 7.59 -14.60 -2.75
C ARG A 88 7.82 -14.84 -1.27
#